data_AF-A0A815J0I5-F1
#
_entry.id   AF-A0A815J0I5-F1
#
_cell.length_a   1.000
_cell.length_b   1.000
_cell.length_c   1.000
_cell.angle_alpha   90.00
_cell.angle_beta   90.00
_cell.angle_gamma   90.00
#
_symmetry.space_group_name_H-M   'P 1'
#
loop_
_entity.id
_entity.type
_entity.pdbx_description
1 polymer ?
#
loop_
_entity_poly.entity_id
_entity_poly.type
_entity_poly.pdbx_seq_one_letter_code
_entity_poly.pdbx_strand_id
1 'polypeptide(L)'
;MQGIRLRSTTNKEDTFHELIKPINHFNKSASTLLVITTNNHLDVTKQCMRSLSVLEDNLDILFIDDASTDKTVEYIKSHKYSIISNDRPHGLTYSWNLGYQLWKKSDYTNLLIANNDILIPKGAITELNKFLMKYPFVTCMSRLKGVGHCPEQSIEYRFNLTKDEIDFVNDPINYQLVQDNLQILFRDNTQANVHYHVHNRFNGLIFGFRKPGIYKAEYSKGILFDPQNTVVGQEDEVIVRLNHNSIPLTLCRSAFIYHWKSVTIGQSYYLARNNYDAREELSRYHHNLNNNHLQKPTIAFAVSNPKRNPLSGDLFTAKEFAYSLERMLNWNIVYLYRRKNEWYNLTDVDILIVMLDTYNISKIYDNKPTLIT
;
A
#
# COMPACT_ATOMS: atom_id res chain seq x y z
N MET A 1 12.99 57.21 -7.14
CA MET A 1 13.37 55.79 -7.31
C MET A 1 12.39 54.95 -6.52
N GLN A 2 11.93 53.86 -7.13
CA GLN A 2 10.69 53.15 -6.84
C GLN A 2 10.72 52.45 -5.48
N GLY A 3 9.67 52.69 -4.68
CA GLY A 3 9.31 51.85 -3.54
C GLY A 3 8.76 50.52 -4.04
N ILE A 4 9.42 49.44 -3.65
CA ILE A 4 8.94 48.07 -3.88
C ILE A 4 7.68 47.88 -3.01
N ARG A 5 6.51 47.98 -3.65
CA ARG A 5 5.26 47.47 -3.10
C ARG A 5 5.30 45.95 -3.19
N LEU A 6 5.49 45.28 -2.06
CA LEU A 6 5.08 43.89 -1.89
C LEU A 6 3.54 43.86 -1.87
N ARG A 7 2.92 43.63 -3.04
CA ARG A 7 1.58 43.05 -3.19
C ARG A 7 1.81 41.55 -3.48
N SER A 8 1.06 40.59 -2.97
CA SER A 8 -0.14 40.58 -2.15
C SER A 8 -0.19 39.23 -1.43
N THR A 9 -0.71 39.25 -0.20
CA THR A 9 -1.34 38.09 0.45
C THR A 9 -2.31 37.42 -0.52
N THR A 10 -1.98 36.23 -1.01
CA THR A 10 -2.98 35.34 -1.62
C THR A 10 -4.03 35.02 -0.56
N ASN A 11 -5.29 35.33 -0.85
CA ASN A 11 -6.39 35.02 0.06
C ASN A 11 -6.43 33.51 0.29
N LYS A 12 -6.56 33.07 1.54
CA LYS A 12 -6.68 31.64 1.90
C LYS A 12 -7.81 30.93 1.13
N GLU A 13 -8.85 31.68 0.74
CA GLU A 13 -9.98 31.19 -0.07
C GLU A 13 -9.58 30.86 -1.52
N ASP A 14 -8.72 31.68 -2.15
CA ASP A 14 -8.26 31.46 -3.52
C ASP A 14 -7.38 30.20 -3.61
N THR A 15 -6.44 30.04 -2.67
CA THR A 15 -5.64 28.80 -2.54
C THR A 15 -6.49 27.56 -2.28
N PHE A 16 -7.63 27.70 -1.60
CA PHE A 16 -8.51 26.57 -1.33
C PHE A 16 -9.34 26.18 -2.55
N HIS A 17 -9.84 27.15 -3.33
CA HIS A 17 -10.51 26.87 -4.60
C HIS A 17 -9.61 26.08 -5.56
N GLU A 18 -8.31 26.33 -5.54
CA GLU A 18 -7.35 25.54 -6.31
C GLU A 18 -7.21 24.10 -5.79
N LEU A 19 -7.17 23.91 -4.46
CA LEU A 19 -7.04 22.58 -3.83
C LEU A 19 -8.25 21.67 -4.05
N ILE A 20 -9.45 22.21 -4.29
CA ILE A 20 -10.67 21.42 -4.59
C ILE A 20 -10.90 21.17 -6.08
N LYS A 21 -10.17 21.84 -6.99
CA LYS A 21 -10.29 21.59 -8.45
C LYS A 21 -10.24 20.10 -8.81
N PRO A 22 -9.38 19.27 -8.20
CA PRO A 22 -9.35 17.82 -8.48
C PRO A 22 -10.64 17.09 -8.10
N ILE A 23 -11.41 17.61 -7.14
CA ILE A 23 -12.62 16.98 -6.58
C ILE A 23 -13.89 17.50 -7.30
N ASN A 24 -13.83 18.66 -7.94
CA ASN A 24 -14.98 19.27 -8.62
C ASN A 24 -15.56 18.45 -9.79
N HIS A 25 -14.81 17.45 -10.29
CA HIS A 25 -15.24 16.58 -11.39
C HIS A 25 -15.82 15.24 -10.92
N PHE A 26 -15.90 15.05 -9.61
CA PHE A 26 -16.32 13.79 -9.03
C PHE A 26 -17.83 13.54 -9.09
N ASN A 27 -18.21 12.27 -8.92
CA ASN A 27 -19.59 11.84 -9.04
C ASN A 27 -20.45 12.45 -7.92
N LYS A 28 -21.37 13.36 -8.27
CA LYS A 28 -22.30 14.00 -7.31
C LYS A 28 -23.21 13.03 -6.54
N SER A 29 -23.30 11.77 -6.98
CA SER A 29 -24.07 10.72 -6.29
C SER A 29 -23.23 9.85 -5.34
N ALA A 30 -21.90 9.95 -5.37
CA ALA A 30 -21.05 9.17 -4.49
C ALA A 30 -21.12 9.71 -3.05
N SER A 31 -21.28 8.80 -2.09
CA SER A 31 -21.38 9.17 -0.66
C SER A 31 -20.07 9.06 0.10
N THR A 32 -19.05 8.44 -0.52
CA THR A 32 -17.76 8.12 0.08
C THR A 32 -16.62 8.66 -0.76
N LEU A 33 -15.66 9.32 -0.10
CA LEU A 33 -14.36 9.67 -0.69
C LEU A 33 -13.30 8.72 -0.12
N LEU A 34 -12.55 8.04 -0.98
CA LEU A 34 -11.36 7.28 -0.61
C LEU A 34 -10.12 8.12 -0.91
N VAL A 35 -9.40 8.53 0.13
CA VAL A 35 -8.13 9.22 0.05
C VAL A 35 -7.00 8.22 0.21
N ILE A 36 -6.08 8.17 -0.76
CA ILE A 36 -4.89 7.31 -0.72
C ILE A 36 -3.65 8.19 -0.68
N THR A 37 -2.84 8.05 0.36
CA THR A 37 -1.58 8.77 0.48
C THR A 37 -0.42 7.99 -0.14
N THR A 38 0.54 8.70 -0.73
CA THR A 38 1.71 8.07 -1.36
C THR A 38 2.95 8.95 -1.24
N ASN A 39 4.12 8.30 -1.14
CA ASN A 39 5.43 8.91 -1.30
C ASN A 39 6.38 7.85 -1.87
N ASN A 40 6.71 7.98 -3.16
CA ASN A 40 7.41 7.00 -3.98
C ASN A 40 6.72 5.62 -4.00
N HIS A 41 7.50 4.56 -4.24
CA HIS A 41 7.07 3.16 -4.24
C HIS A 41 6.13 2.83 -5.38
N LEU A 42 6.47 3.28 -6.60
CA LEU A 42 5.70 3.06 -7.82
C LEU A 42 5.15 1.64 -7.96
N ASP A 43 5.96 0.60 -7.74
CA ASP A 43 5.53 -0.78 -7.95
C ASP A 43 4.50 -1.26 -6.92
N VAL A 44 4.51 -0.70 -5.72
CA VAL A 44 3.49 -0.92 -4.69
C VAL A 44 2.22 -0.15 -5.06
N THR A 45 2.36 1.11 -5.47
CA THR A 45 1.24 1.94 -5.97
C THR A 45 0.52 1.27 -7.14
N LYS A 46 1.26 0.67 -8.09
CA LYS A 46 0.70 -0.12 -9.20
C LYS A 46 -0.20 -1.26 -8.70
N GLN A 47 0.24 -1.97 -7.66
CA GLN A 47 -0.52 -3.08 -7.10
C GLN A 47 -1.79 -2.59 -6.38
N CYS A 48 -1.67 -1.53 -5.59
CA CYS A 48 -2.82 -0.87 -4.98
C CYS A 48 -3.85 -0.46 -6.05
N MET A 49 -3.43 0.29 -7.07
CA MET A 49 -4.29 0.73 -8.17
C MET A 49 -4.95 -0.41 -8.94
N ARG A 50 -4.27 -1.56 -9.11
CA ARG A 50 -4.90 -2.75 -9.69
C ARG A 50 -6.09 -3.23 -8.86
N SER A 51 -5.95 -3.27 -7.53
CA SER A 51 -7.07 -3.62 -6.63
C SER A 51 -8.19 -2.58 -6.65
N LEU A 52 -7.87 -1.30 -6.83
CA LEU A 52 -8.88 -0.23 -6.97
C LEU A 52 -9.69 -0.36 -8.26
N SER A 53 -9.04 -0.78 -9.36
CA SER A 53 -9.66 -0.83 -10.68
C SER A 53 -10.82 -1.83 -10.80
N VAL A 54 -10.92 -2.76 -9.84
CA VAL A 54 -11.97 -3.78 -9.79
C VAL A 54 -13.07 -3.46 -8.77
N LEU A 55 -12.98 -2.36 -8.04
CA LEU A 55 -14.01 -1.96 -7.08
C LEU A 55 -15.29 -1.53 -7.82
N GLU A 56 -16.43 -1.96 -7.30
CA GLU A 56 -17.77 -1.67 -7.84
C GLU A 56 -18.52 -0.66 -6.95
N ASP A 57 -17.92 -0.27 -5.83
CA ASP A 57 -18.47 0.68 -4.88
C ASP A 57 -18.63 2.08 -5.50
N ASN A 58 -19.76 2.74 -5.22
CA ASN A 58 -19.99 4.13 -5.63
C ASN A 58 -19.23 5.10 -4.73
N LEU A 59 -17.94 5.28 -5.04
CA LEU A 59 -17.02 6.18 -4.35
C LEU A 59 -16.14 6.91 -5.35
N ASP A 60 -15.60 8.05 -4.92
CA ASP A 60 -14.53 8.74 -5.64
C ASP A 60 -13.18 8.49 -4.96
N ILE A 61 -12.12 8.44 -5.77
CA ILE A 61 -10.75 8.15 -5.31
C ILE A 61 -9.89 9.38 -5.55
N LEU A 62 -9.24 9.84 -4.48
CA LEU A 62 -8.26 10.92 -4.51
C LEU A 62 -6.91 10.42 -4.00
N PHE A 63 -5.87 10.57 -4.82
CA PHE A 63 -4.50 10.41 -4.36
C PHE A 63 -3.98 11.72 -3.77
N ILE A 64 -3.27 11.63 -2.64
CA ILE A 64 -2.46 12.71 -2.10
C ILE A 64 -1.01 12.23 -2.10
N ASP A 65 -0.24 12.80 -3.00
CA ASP A 65 1.18 12.53 -3.16
C ASP A 65 2.01 13.52 -2.33
N ASP A 66 2.80 12.99 -1.42
CA ASP A 66 3.66 13.76 -0.51
C ASP A 66 5.04 14.00 -1.12
N ALA A 67 5.05 14.51 -2.37
CA ALA A 67 6.22 14.85 -3.16
C ALA A 67 7.05 13.65 -3.66
N SER A 68 6.44 12.61 -4.23
CA SER A 68 7.20 11.52 -4.86
C SER A 68 8.18 12.04 -5.92
N THR A 69 9.38 11.46 -5.93
CA THR A 69 10.47 11.75 -6.86
C THR A 69 10.70 10.62 -7.87
N ASP A 70 10.06 9.47 -7.70
CA ASP A 70 9.98 8.42 -8.73
C ASP A 70 8.82 8.68 -9.72
N LYS A 71 8.50 7.71 -10.59
CA LYS A 71 7.41 7.86 -11.58
C LYS A 71 5.99 7.66 -11.01
N THR A 72 5.82 7.66 -9.68
CA THR A 72 4.51 7.42 -9.03
C THR A 72 3.45 8.43 -9.49
N VAL A 73 3.76 9.73 -9.46
CA VAL A 73 2.81 10.78 -9.88
C VAL A 73 2.44 10.66 -11.36
N GLU A 74 3.44 10.44 -12.22
CA GLU A 74 3.23 10.25 -13.67
C GLU A 74 2.29 9.06 -13.92
N TYR A 75 2.53 7.94 -13.24
CA TYR A 75 1.72 6.74 -13.36
C TYR A 75 0.28 6.94 -12.87
N ILE A 76 0.07 7.59 -11.72
CA ILE A 76 -1.29 7.86 -11.22
C ILE A 76 -2.07 8.73 -12.22
N LYS A 77 -1.43 9.80 -12.74
CA LYS A 77 -2.04 10.68 -13.75
C LYS A 77 -2.35 9.95 -15.05
N SER A 78 -1.48 9.07 -15.52
CA SER A 78 -1.70 8.32 -16.77
C SER A 78 -2.92 7.39 -16.70
N HIS A 79 -3.35 7.01 -15.49
CA HIS A 79 -4.54 6.20 -15.24
C HIS A 79 -5.78 7.05 -14.90
N LYS A 80 -5.72 8.36 -15.09
CA LYS A 80 -6.83 9.31 -14.91
C LYS A 80 -7.39 9.37 -13.48
N TYR A 81 -6.61 8.96 -12.49
CA TYR A 81 -6.96 9.21 -11.10
C TYR A 81 -6.74 10.68 -10.75
N SER A 82 -7.62 11.22 -9.90
CA SER A 82 -7.41 12.54 -9.32
C SER A 82 -6.29 12.49 -8.29
N ILE A 83 -5.40 13.48 -8.35
CA ILE A 83 -4.20 13.54 -7.52
C ILE A 83 -3.90 14.98 -7.14
N ILE A 84 -3.50 15.17 -5.88
CA ILE A 84 -2.83 16.38 -5.38
C ILE A 84 -1.39 16.01 -5.07
N SER A 85 -0.43 16.70 -5.66
CA SER A 85 1.00 16.50 -5.41
C SER A 85 1.57 17.68 -4.66
N ASN A 86 2.17 17.42 -3.51
CA ASN A 86 2.92 18.42 -2.75
C ASN A 86 4.24 18.75 -3.48
N ASP A 87 4.72 19.98 -3.31
CA ASP A 87 6.00 20.46 -3.87
C ASP A 87 7.21 19.98 -3.06
N ARG A 88 7.00 19.56 -1.81
CA ARG A 88 7.99 19.00 -0.90
C ARG A 88 7.32 18.01 0.08
N PRO A 89 8.09 17.11 0.72
CA PRO A 89 7.52 16.19 1.70
C PRO A 89 7.07 16.96 2.94
N HIS A 90 5.85 16.69 3.38
CA HIS A 90 5.24 17.26 4.58
C HIS A 90 4.93 16.22 5.66
N GLY A 91 4.94 14.94 5.31
CA GLY A 91 4.64 13.84 6.22
C GLY A 91 3.25 13.23 6.01
N LEU A 92 3.08 12.03 6.57
CA LEU A 92 1.86 11.25 6.47
C LEU A 92 0.67 11.96 7.13
N THR A 93 0.89 12.54 8.31
CA THR A 93 -0.14 13.27 9.04
C THR A 93 -0.64 14.50 8.29
N TYR A 94 0.25 15.22 7.62
CA TYR A 94 -0.15 16.34 6.76
C TYR A 94 -1.08 15.85 5.64
N SER A 95 -0.69 14.77 4.95
CA SER A 95 -1.45 14.19 3.85
C SER A 95 -2.82 13.68 4.31
N TRP A 96 -2.91 13.03 5.47
CA TRP A 96 -4.19 12.63 6.08
C TRP A 96 -5.08 13.83 6.42
N ASN A 97 -4.51 14.87 7.04
CA ASN A 97 -5.26 16.09 7.36
C ASN A 97 -5.73 16.84 6.12
N LEU A 98 -4.93 16.88 5.05
CA LEU A 98 -5.35 17.46 3.76
C LEU A 98 -6.56 16.72 3.19
N GLY A 99 -6.51 15.38 3.17
CA GLY A 99 -7.65 14.55 2.76
C GLY A 99 -8.90 14.80 3.60
N TYR A 100 -8.73 14.87 4.93
CA TYR A 100 -9.81 15.17 5.86
C TYR A 100 -10.44 16.55 5.63
N GLN A 101 -9.63 17.58 5.40
CA GLN A 101 -10.11 18.94 5.13
C GLN A 101 -10.92 19.04 3.85
N LEU A 102 -10.42 18.42 2.78
CA LEU A 102 -11.08 18.38 1.47
C LEU A 102 -12.43 17.66 1.60
N TRP A 103 -12.43 16.49 2.22
CA TRP A 103 -13.66 15.77 2.53
C TRP A 103 -14.62 16.60 3.37
N LYS A 104 -14.17 17.23 4.45
CA LYS A 104 -15.04 17.96 5.38
C LYS A 104 -15.83 19.07 4.67
N LYS A 105 -15.22 19.70 3.67
CA LYS A 105 -15.80 20.81 2.88
C LYS A 105 -16.57 20.35 1.63
N SER A 106 -16.55 19.06 1.33
CA SER A 106 -17.32 18.44 0.23
C SER A 106 -18.69 17.94 0.70
N ASP A 107 -19.48 17.44 -0.25
CA ASP A 107 -20.79 16.81 0.02
C ASP A 107 -20.69 15.32 0.41
N TYR A 108 -19.49 14.72 0.38
CA TYR A 108 -19.30 13.34 0.84
C TYR A 108 -19.67 13.18 2.31
N THR A 109 -20.35 12.10 2.63
CA THR A 109 -20.75 11.77 4.00
C THR A 109 -19.71 10.92 4.71
N ASN A 110 -19.04 10.03 3.98
CA ASN A 110 -18.02 9.12 4.48
C ASN A 110 -16.65 9.47 3.89
N LEU A 111 -15.61 9.32 4.69
CA LEU A 111 -14.21 9.40 4.27
C LEU A 111 -13.56 8.07 4.61
N LEU A 112 -12.77 7.52 3.69
CA LEU A 112 -11.80 6.48 3.96
C LEU A 112 -10.42 7.06 3.69
N ILE A 113 -9.48 6.89 4.61
CA ILE A 113 -8.07 7.27 4.43
C ILE A 113 -7.26 5.98 4.42
N ALA A 114 -6.38 5.86 3.45
CA ALA A 114 -5.50 4.70 3.25
C ALA A 114 -4.08 5.13 2.84
N ASN A 115 -3.13 4.21 3.01
CA ASN A 115 -1.80 4.30 2.42
C ASN A 115 -1.77 3.56 1.08
N ASN A 116 -0.69 3.69 0.29
CA ASN A 116 -0.55 3.04 -1.01
C ASN A 116 -0.03 1.59 -0.95
N ASP A 117 0.27 1.04 0.23
CA ASP A 117 0.77 -0.32 0.48
C ASP A 117 -0.31 -1.32 0.87
N ILE A 118 -1.50 -1.15 0.30
CA ILE A 118 -2.63 -2.05 0.53
C ILE A 118 -3.20 -2.65 -0.75
N LEU A 119 -3.86 -3.80 -0.61
CA LEU A 119 -4.78 -4.36 -1.60
C LEU A 119 -6.19 -4.37 -1.04
N ILE A 120 -7.12 -3.74 -1.76
CA ILE A 120 -8.52 -3.62 -1.36
C ILE A 120 -9.34 -4.63 -2.17
N PRO A 121 -9.86 -5.70 -1.56
CA PRO A 121 -10.73 -6.65 -2.26
C PRO A 121 -12.13 -6.10 -2.43
N LYS A 122 -12.85 -6.62 -3.44
CA LYS A 122 -14.26 -6.30 -3.69
C LYS A 122 -15.10 -6.55 -2.44
N GLY A 123 -16.00 -5.62 -2.14
CA GLY A 123 -16.92 -5.68 -1.01
C GLY A 123 -16.33 -5.24 0.33
N ALA A 124 -14.99 -5.12 0.49
CA ALA A 124 -14.42 -4.60 1.73
C ALA A 124 -14.89 -3.17 2.02
N ILE A 125 -14.91 -2.29 1.01
CA ILE A 125 -15.39 -0.91 1.14
C ILE A 125 -16.90 -0.87 1.44
N THR A 126 -17.68 -1.73 0.79
CA THR A 126 -19.12 -1.88 1.08
C THR A 126 -19.35 -2.20 2.56
N GLU A 127 -18.58 -3.13 3.13
CA GLU A 127 -18.67 -3.48 4.55
C GLU A 127 -18.26 -2.31 5.46
N LEU A 128 -17.17 -1.60 5.16
CA LEU A 128 -16.78 -0.40 5.91
C LEU A 128 -17.87 0.68 5.90
N ASN A 129 -18.48 0.93 4.74
CA ASN A 129 -19.57 1.90 4.61
C ASN A 129 -20.81 1.49 5.42
N LYS A 130 -21.15 0.20 5.47
CA LYS A 130 -22.25 -0.31 6.33
C LYS A 130 -22.02 -0.01 7.80
N PHE A 131 -20.78 -0.11 8.26
CA PHE A 131 -20.39 0.23 9.63
C PHE A 131 -20.42 1.73 9.89
N LEU A 132 -19.95 2.53 8.93
CA LEU A 132 -20.00 3.99 9.05
C LEU A 132 -21.43 4.51 9.18
N MET A 133 -22.44 3.86 8.58
CA MET A 133 -23.84 4.25 8.81
C MET A 133 -24.26 4.22 10.29
N LYS A 134 -23.56 3.47 11.14
CA LYS A 134 -23.86 3.33 12.57
C LYS A 134 -22.84 3.99 13.49
N TYR A 135 -21.57 4.08 13.07
CA TYR A 135 -20.48 4.59 13.91
C TYR A 135 -19.71 5.72 13.21
N PRO A 136 -19.23 6.73 13.97
CA PRO A 136 -18.43 7.80 13.41
C PRO A 136 -17.05 7.37 12.89
N PHE A 137 -16.56 6.21 13.32
CA PHE A 137 -15.24 5.67 13.01
C PHE A 137 -15.33 4.18 12.72
N VAL A 138 -14.51 3.70 11.77
CA VAL A 138 -14.33 2.27 11.49
C VAL A 138 -12.90 1.97 11.03
N THR A 139 -12.39 0.78 11.34
CA THR A 139 -11.21 0.18 10.71
C THR A 139 -11.52 -1.25 10.29
N CYS A 140 -10.58 -1.95 9.64
CA CYS A 140 -10.78 -3.30 9.09
C CYS A 140 -9.83 -4.33 9.70
N MET A 141 -10.08 -5.59 9.37
CA MET A 141 -9.10 -6.65 9.59
C MET A 141 -8.01 -6.60 8.52
N SER A 142 -6.86 -7.13 8.90
CA SER A 142 -5.78 -7.43 7.98
C SER A 142 -5.06 -8.68 8.49
N ARG A 143 -3.91 -8.93 7.92
CA ARG A 143 -2.98 -9.97 8.33
C ARG A 143 -2.11 -9.55 9.50
N LEU A 144 -1.60 -10.51 10.27
CA LEU A 144 -0.76 -10.30 11.44
C LEU A 144 0.46 -9.45 11.11
N LYS A 145 1.12 -9.73 9.98
CA LYS A 145 2.27 -8.93 9.51
C LYS A 145 1.87 -7.50 9.07
N GLY A 146 0.60 -7.29 8.73
CA GLY A 146 0.04 -6.02 8.28
C GLY A 146 -0.51 -5.15 9.42
N VAL A 147 -0.88 -5.70 10.58
CA VAL A 147 -1.56 -4.93 11.63
C VAL A 147 -0.63 -4.31 12.67
N GLY A 148 0.67 -4.57 12.56
CA GLY A 148 1.67 -3.95 13.43
C GLY A 148 1.47 -4.29 14.91
N HIS A 149 1.30 -3.26 15.73
CA HIS A 149 1.11 -3.42 17.19
C HIS A 149 -0.36 -3.57 17.59
N CYS A 150 -1.26 -3.84 16.63
CA CYS A 150 -2.68 -4.09 16.89
C CYS A 150 -3.09 -5.51 16.46
N PRO A 151 -2.70 -6.56 17.22
CA PRO A 151 -3.05 -7.94 16.89
C PRO A 151 -4.58 -8.19 16.86
N GLU A 152 -5.39 -7.35 17.50
CA GLU A 152 -6.86 -7.43 17.43
C GLU A 152 -7.41 -7.25 16.01
N GLN A 153 -6.68 -6.58 15.12
CA GLN A 153 -7.03 -6.46 13.71
C GLN A 153 -6.59 -7.68 12.87
N SER A 154 -5.83 -8.63 13.43
CA SER A 154 -5.33 -9.78 12.69
C SER A 154 -6.41 -10.85 12.53
N ILE A 155 -6.62 -11.31 11.30
CA ILE A 155 -7.46 -12.46 11.00
C ILE A 155 -6.88 -13.75 11.63
N GLU A 156 -5.55 -13.91 11.63
CA GLU A 156 -4.85 -15.04 12.23
C GLU A 156 -5.15 -15.15 13.73
N TYR A 157 -4.98 -14.04 14.47
CA TYR A 157 -5.26 -14.01 15.90
C TYR A 157 -6.76 -14.23 16.18
N ARG A 158 -7.63 -13.65 15.36
CA ARG A 158 -9.07 -13.66 15.65
C ARG A 158 -9.75 -15.01 15.37
N PHE A 159 -9.24 -15.76 14.40
CA PHE A 159 -9.81 -17.04 13.98
C PHE A 159 -8.93 -18.24 14.35
N ASN A 160 -7.78 -18.03 15.01
CA ASN A 160 -6.85 -19.08 15.42
C ASN A 160 -6.46 -19.99 14.24
N LEU A 161 -6.02 -19.36 13.15
CA LEU A 161 -5.71 -20.03 11.90
C LEU A 161 -4.56 -21.04 12.06
N THR A 162 -4.67 -22.15 11.34
CA THR A 162 -3.60 -23.14 11.18
C THR A 162 -2.43 -22.57 10.38
N LYS A 163 -1.29 -23.26 10.37
CA LYS A 163 -0.10 -22.83 9.62
C LYS A 163 -0.40 -22.63 8.12
N ASP A 164 -1.12 -23.58 7.50
CA ASP A 164 -1.41 -23.51 6.07
C ASP A 164 -2.37 -22.36 5.74
N GLU A 165 -3.34 -22.07 6.63
CA GLU A 165 -4.23 -20.91 6.49
C GLU A 165 -3.49 -19.59 6.70
N ILE A 166 -2.52 -19.56 7.63
CA ILE A 166 -1.64 -18.40 7.82
C ILE A 166 -0.85 -18.16 6.54
N ASP A 167 -0.25 -19.19 5.94
CA ASP A 167 0.50 -19.06 4.69
C ASP A 167 -0.41 -18.61 3.53
N PHE A 168 -1.65 -19.12 3.47
CA PHE A 168 -2.66 -18.68 2.52
C PHE A 168 -2.99 -17.18 2.65
N VAL A 169 -3.26 -16.70 3.88
CA VAL A 169 -3.52 -15.28 4.18
C VAL A 169 -2.27 -14.40 3.98
N ASN A 170 -1.08 -15.01 4.04
CA ASN A 170 0.21 -14.36 3.80
C ASN A 170 0.50 -14.08 2.34
N ASP A 171 -0.08 -14.83 1.41
CA ASP A 171 0.10 -14.59 0.00
C ASP A 171 -0.82 -13.44 -0.48
N PRO A 172 -0.26 -12.32 -1.00
CA PRO A 172 -1.06 -11.21 -1.51
C PRO A 172 -1.98 -11.61 -2.67
N ILE A 173 -1.74 -12.73 -3.38
CA ILE A 173 -2.64 -13.18 -4.45
C ILE A 173 -4.01 -13.60 -3.91
N ASN A 174 -4.09 -14.00 -2.63
CA ASN A 174 -5.30 -14.55 -2.02
C ASN A 174 -6.19 -13.49 -1.37
N TYR A 175 -5.83 -12.21 -1.40
CA TYR A 175 -6.56 -11.16 -0.68
C TYR A 175 -8.06 -11.11 -0.99
N GLN A 176 -8.46 -11.37 -2.24
CA GLN A 176 -9.87 -11.45 -2.63
C GLN A 176 -10.55 -12.69 -2.04
N LEU A 177 -9.92 -13.87 -2.13
CA LEU A 177 -10.49 -15.11 -1.58
C LEU A 177 -10.67 -15.03 -0.06
N VAL A 178 -9.74 -14.37 0.65
CA VAL A 178 -9.87 -14.12 2.09
C VAL A 178 -11.12 -13.27 2.37
N GLN A 179 -11.35 -12.21 1.61
CA GLN A 179 -12.54 -11.37 1.74
C GLN A 179 -13.84 -12.12 1.42
N ASP A 180 -13.84 -12.94 0.37
CA ASP A 180 -15.00 -13.75 -0.02
C ASP A 180 -15.37 -14.76 1.09
N ASN A 181 -14.36 -15.41 1.68
CA ASN A 181 -14.55 -16.31 2.82
C ASN A 181 -15.14 -15.61 4.04
N LEU A 182 -14.70 -14.38 4.33
CA LEU A 182 -15.29 -13.59 5.41
C LEU A 182 -16.74 -13.19 5.12
N GLN A 183 -17.07 -12.85 3.88
CA GLN A 183 -18.46 -12.56 3.51
C GLN A 183 -19.36 -13.77 3.71
N ILE A 184 -18.89 -14.96 3.33
CA ILE A 184 -19.61 -16.22 3.57
C ILE A 184 -19.80 -16.44 5.07
N LEU A 185 -18.73 -16.29 5.86
CA LEU A 185 -18.76 -16.48 7.30
C LEU A 185 -19.73 -15.53 8.02
N PHE A 186 -19.88 -14.30 7.52
CA PHE A 186 -20.73 -13.28 8.12
C PHE A 186 -22.09 -13.10 7.43
N ARG A 187 -22.42 -13.91 6.41
CA ARG A 187 -23.68 -13.81 5.64
C ARG A 187 -24.94 -13.92 6.51
N ASP A 188 -24.89 -14.81 7.50
CA ASP A 188 -26.05 -15.15 8.36
C ASP A 188 -25.85 -14.75 9.83
N ASN A 189 -24.78 -14.02 10.15
CA ASN A 189 -24.44 -13.66 11.53
C ASN A 189 -25.15 -12.36 11.98
N THR A 190 -25.60 -12.33 13.24
CA THR A 190 -26.14 -11.11 13.86
C THR A 190 -25.03 -10.06 14.03
N GLN A 191 -25.39 -8.77 14.06
CA GLN A 191 -24.44 -7.64 14.16
C GLN A 191 -23.43 -7.79 15.33
N ALA A 192 -23.80 -8.46 16.42
CA ALA A 192 -22.92 -8.68 17.56
C ALA A 192 -21.63 -9.48 17.24
N ASN A 193 -21.62 -10.31 16.19
CA ASN A 193 -20.45 -11.09 15.79
C ASN A 193 -19.53 -10.34 14.80
N VAL A 194 -20.06 -9.32 14.12
CA VAL A 194 -19.33 -8.55 13.09
C VAL A 194 -18.68 -7.29 13.69
N HIS A 195 -19.21 -6.82 14.81
CA HIS A 195 -18.79 -5.61 15.50
C HIS A 195 -17.83 -5.95 16.64
N TYR A 196 -16.66 -5.32 16.66
CA TYR A 196 -15.75 -5.40 17.80
C TYR A 196 -15.23 -4.00 18.14
N HIS A 197 -15.33 -3.63 19.41
CA HIS A 197 -14.66 -2.44 19.90
C HIS A 197 -13.22 -2.80 20.20
N VAL A 198 -12.30 -2.30 19.38
CA VAL A 198 -10.87 -2.49 19.61
C VAL A 198 -10.53 -1.77 20.89
N HIS A 199 -9.94 -2.47 21.85
CA HIS A 199 -9.95 -1.98 23.22
C HIS A 199 -9.08 -0.74 23.42
N ASN A 200 -7.97 -0.62 22.68
CA ASN A 200 -6.99 0.44 22.95
C ASN A 200 -6.23 1.00 21.73
N ARG A 201 -6.29 0.38 20.54
CA ARG A 201 -5.42 0.80 19.42
C ARG A 201 -5.97 0.41 18.05
N PHE A 202 -5.64 1.16 17.00
CA PHE A 202 -5.76 0.71 15.61
C PHE A 202 -4.47 1.03 14.86
N ASN A 203 -4.22 0.32 13.76
CA ASN A 203 -3.10 0.54 12.87
C ASN A 203 -3.57 1.28 11.61
N GLY A 204 -2.88 2.36 11.24
CA GLY A 204 -3.25 3.24 10.14
C GLY A 204 -2.98 2.70 8.74
N LEU A 205 -3.55 1.54 8.40
CA LEU A 205 -3.50 0.98 7.04
C LEU A 205 -4.64 1.53 6.16
N ILE A 206 -5.86 1.46 6.70
CA ILE A 206 -7.07 2.09 6.21
C ILE A 206 -8.05 2.25 7.37
N PHE A 207 -8.72 3.39 7.41
CA PHE A 207 -9.76 3.67 8.40
C PHE A 207 -10.72 4.70 7.84
N GLY A 208 -11.94 4.69 8.38
CA GLY A 208 -13.06 5.46 7.92
C GLY A 208 -13.62 6.41 8.96
N PHE A 209 -14.16 7.52 8.48
CA PHE A 209 -14.85 8.53 9.27
C PHE A 209 -16.18 8.91 8.65
N ARG A 210 -17.14 9.31 9.49
CA ARG A 210 -18.44 9.80 9.03
C ARG A 210 -18.82 11.15 9.64
N LYS A 211 -19.40 12.02 8.81
CA LYS A 211 -20.00 13.29 9.25
C LYS A 211 -21.36 13.09 9.93
N PRO A 212 -21.74 13.99 10.85
CA PRO A 212 -20.87 14.93 11.58
C PRO A 212 -20.19 14.28 12.79
N GLY A 213 -20.44 12.98 13.04
CA GLY A 213 -20.10 12.31 14.30
C GLY A 213 -18.61 12.37 14.67
N ILE A 214 -17.71 12.42 13.68
CA ILE A 214 -16.27 12.51 13.92
C ILE A 214 -15.80 13.91 14.39
N TYR A 215 -16.58 14.97 14.15
CA TYR A 215 -16.11 16.36 14.35
C TYR A 215 -15.75 16.70 15.80
N LYS A 216 -16.38 16.04 16.78
CA LYS A 216 -16.07 16.24 18.21
C LYS A 216 -14.66 15.73 18.58
N ALA A 217 -14.10 14.82 17.78
CA ALA A 217 -12.75 14.34 17.94
C ALA A 217 -11.76 15.07 17.02
N GLU A 218 -12.05 16.27 16.53
CA GLU A 218 -11.04 17.11 15.86
C GLU A 218 -9.98 17.62 16.85
N TYR A 219 -8.77 17.84 16.36
CA TYR A 219 -7.67 18.41 17.14
C TYR A 219 -7.85 19.92 17.23
N SER A 220 -8.15 20.50 16.07
CA SER A 220 -8.64 21.87 15.91
C SER A 220 -9.59 21.91 14.72
N LYS A 221 -10.31 23.03 14.52
CA LYS A 221 -11.34 23.13 13.48
C LYS A 221 -10.80 22.71 12.10
N GLY A 222 -11.29 21.58 11.58
CA GLY A 222 -10.88 21.03 10.28
C GLY A 222 -9.54 20.29 10.27
N ILE A 223 -8.96 20.00 11.43
CA ILE A 223 -7.73 19.20 11.57
C ILE A 223 -8.07 18.02 12.46
N LEU A 224 -7.93 16.79 11.95
CA LEU A 224 -8.28 15.60 12.71
C LEU A 224 -7.10 15.06 13.50
N PHE A 225 -5.89 15.04 12.94
CA PHE A 225 -4.68 14.51 13.57
C PHE A 225 -3.77 15.65 14.02
N ASP A 226 -3.11 15.54 15.19
CA ASP A 226 -2.17 16.57 15.66
C ASP A 226 -1.02 16.78 14.65
N PRO A 227 -0.88 17.97 14.04
CA PRO A 227 0.19 18.26 13.09
C PRO A 227 1.61 18.21 13.67
N GLN A 228 1.77 18.11 15.00
CA GLN A 228 3.08 17.91 15.64
C GLN A 228 3.64 16.50 15.39
N ASN A 229 2.78 15.52 15.10
CA ASN A 229 3.18 14.18 14.69
C ASN A 229 3.37 14.17 13.18
N THR A 230 4.57 13.96 12.65
CA THR A 230 4.80 14.05 11.19
C THR A 230 4.45 12.73 10.50
N VAL A 231 4.93 11.62 11.06
CA VAL A 231 4.85 10.27 10.46
C VAL A 231 4.38 9.23 11.47
N VAL A 232 4.68 9.43 12.76
CA VAL A 232 4.34 8.48 13.83
C VAL A 232 3.62 9.14 15.00
N GLY A 233 2.80 8.37 15.71
CA GLY A 233 2.12 8.81 16.94
C GLY A 233 0.74 9.43 16.70
N GLN A 234 0.40 9.75 15.44
CA GLN A 234 -0.90 10.32 15.09
C GLN A 234 -2.10 9.40 15.42
N GLU A 235 -1.97 8.07 15.30
CA GLU A 235 -3.03 7.15 15.69
C GLU A 235 -3.23 7.14 17.21
N ASP A 236 -2.15 7.05 17.98
CA ASP A 236 -2.21 7.00 19.44
C ASP A 236 -2.83 8.28 20.02
N GLU A 237 -2.49 9.43 19.45
CA GLU A 237 -3.04 10.73 19.85
C GLU A 237 -4.53 10.86 19.50
N VAL A 238 -4.95 10.50 18.28
CA VAL A 238 -6.36 10.60 17.90
C VAL A 238 -7.23 9.63 18.70
N ILE A 239 -6.72 8.45 19.08
CA ILE A 239 -7.43 7.47 19.93
C ILE A 239 -7.83 8.10 21.26
N VAL A 240 -6.93 8.85 21.91
CA VAL A 240 -7.24 9.53 23.18
C VAL A 240 -8.44 10.47 22.99
N ARG A 241 -8.46 11.25 21.90
CA ARG A 241 -9.59 12.15 21.60
C ARG A 241 -10.87 11.42 21.21
N LEU A 242 -10.79 10.31 20.47
CA LEU A 242 -11.94 9.47 20.16
C LEU A 242 -12.59 8.94 21.45
N ASN A 243 -11.77 8.42 22.38
CA ASN A 243 -12.23 7.89 23.66
C ASN A 243 -12.83 8.98 24.56
N HIS A 244 -12.16 10.13 24.71
CA HIS A 244 -12.68 11.28 25.47
C HIS A 244 -14.04 11.76 24.95
N ASN A 245 -14.29 11.61 23.65
CA ASN A 245 -15.54 11.98 23.02
C ASN A 245 -16.55 10.83 22.90
N SER A 246 -16.31 9.69 23.55
CA SER A 246 -17.16 8.49 23.46
C SER A 246 -17.44 8.06 22.01
N ILE A 247 -16.42 8.14 21.15
CA ILE A 247 -16.46 7.55 19.81
C ILE A 247 -15.83 6.16 19.90
N PRO A 248 -16.59 5.08 19.65
CA PRO A 248 -16.04 3.75 19.70
C PRO A 248 -15.01 3.51 18.59
N LEU A 249 -13.90 2.86 18.95
CA LEU A 249 -12.94 2.30 18.00
C LEU A 249 -13.54 1.03 17.36
N THR A 250 -14.28 1.18 16.27
CA THR A 250 -15.01 0.07 15.65
C THR A 250 -14.15 -0.69 14.65
N LEU A 251 -13.98 -2.00 14.84
CA LEU A 251 -13.39 -2.93 13.88
C LEU A 251 -14.50 -3.64 13.09
N CYS A 252 -14.47 -3.45 11.77
CA CYS A 252 -15.29 -4.19 10.82
C CYS A 252 -14.66 -5.55 10.53
N ARG A 253 -15.23 -6.61 11.12
CA ARG A 253 -14.70 -7.98 10.96
C ARG A 253 -15.09 -8.63 9.64
N SER A 254 -16.04 -8.06 8.91
CA SER A 254 -16.40 -8.51 7.56
C SER A 254 -15.56 -7.88 6.46
N ALA A 255 -14.69 -6.92 6.78
CA ALA A 255 -13.77 -6.29 5.83
C ALA A 255 -12.33 -6.75 6.08
N PHE A 256 -11.70 -7.34 5.06
CA PHE A 256 -10.28 -7.66 5.03
C PHE A 256 -9.56 -6.80 4.00
N ILE A 257 -8.42 -6.23 4.38
CA ILE A 257 -7.54 -5.49 3.48
C ILE A 257 -6.12 -6.02 3.69
N TYR A 258 -5.46 -6.41 2.61
CA TYR A 258 -4.07 -6.85 2.68
C TYR A 258 -3.18 -5.62 2.84
N HIS A 259 -2.21 -5.65 3.77
CA HIS A 259 -1.29 -4.53 4.00
C HIS A 259 0.16 -5.02 4.07
N TRP A 260 1.01 -4.46 3.19
CA TRP A 260 2.46 -4.67 3.21
C TRP A 260 3.14 -3.69 4.15
N LYS A 261 2.91 -3.87 5.46
CA LYS A 261 3.44 -2.98 6.49
C LYS A 261 4.93 -2.70 6.30
N SER A 262 5.30 -1.42 6.43
CA SER A 262 6.68 -0.91 6.37
C SER A 262 7.35 -0.98 5.00
N VAL A 263 6.64 -1.35 3.92
CA VAL A 263 7.23 -1.32 2.58
C VAL A 263 7.43 0.13 2.10
N THR A 264 6.50 1.04 2.41
CA THR A 264 6.50 2.44 1.95
C THR A 264 7.42 3.39 2.73
N ILE A 265 7.95 2.97 3.88
CA ILE A 265 8.88 3.75 4.71
C ILE A 265 10.35 3.33 4.49
N GLY A 266 10.59 2.26 3.71
CA GLY A 266 11.91 1.78 3.31
C GLY A 266 12.85 1.34 4.45
N GLN A 267 14.03 0.80 4.08
CA GLN A 267 15.12 0.38 4.98
C GLN A 267 15.66 1.48 5.93
N SER A 268 15.20 2.73 5.78
CA SER A 268 15.42 3.87 6.70
C SER A 268 15.12 3.49 8.16
N TYR A 269 14.19 2.55 8.37
CA TYR A 269 13.84 1.97 9.66
C TYR A 269 15.03 1.36 10.42
N TYR A 270 16.03 0.80 9.72
CA TYR A 270 17.12 0.02 10.34
C TYR A 270 18.45 0.79 10.55
N LEU A 271 18.52 2.07 10.19
CA LEU A 271 19.72 2.89 10.40
C LEU A 271 19.64 3.80 11.65
N ALA A 272 18.60 3.64 12.47
CA ALA A 272 18.50 4.32 13.77
C ALA A 272 19.50 3.71 14.76
N ARG A 273 20.74 4.20 14.76
CA ARG A 273 21.64 4.07 15.92
C ARG A 273 21.18 5.08 16.98
N ASN A 274 20.95 4.60 18.21
CA ASN A 274 20.74 5.39 19.45
C ASN A 274 19.40 6.13 19.63
N ASN A 275 18.31 5.42 19.94
CA ASN A 275 17.03 5.98 20.47
C ASN A 275 16.36 7.12 19.68
N TYR A 276 16.77 7.37 18.44
CA TYR A 276 16.21 8.40 17.57
C TYR A 276 15.30 7.76 16.52
N ASP A 277 14.05 8.20 16.45
CA ASP A 277 13.10 7.73 15.45
C ASP A 277 13.31 8.44 14.11
N ALA A 278 14.12 7.82 13.24
CA ALA A 278 14.47 8.36 11.93
C ALA A 278 13.28 8.52 10.97
N ARG A 279 12.07 8.05 11.33
CA ARG A 279 10.85 8.21 10.53
C ARG A 279 10.40 9.67 10.45
N GLU A 280 10.70 10.48 11.47
CA GLU A 280 10.34 11.90 11.50
C GLU A 280 11.28 12.79 10.66
N GLU A 281 12.40 12.25 10.15
CA GLU A 281 13.31 12.99 9.27
C GLU A 281 12.82 13.02 7.82
N LEU A 282 12.01 14.04 7.47
CA LEU A 282 11.52 14.26 6.11
C LEU A 282 12.64 14.36 5.05
N SER A 283 13.85 14.78 5.43
CA SER A 283 15.02 14.81 4.54
C SER A 283 15.41 13.41 4.01
N ARG A 284 15.07 12.34 4.72
CA ARG A 284 15.39 10.95 4.35
C ARG A 284 14.46 10.36 3.30
N TYR A 285 13.29 10.97 3.07
CA TYR A 285 12.29 10.48 2.12
C TYR A 285 12.81 10.39 0.68
N HIS A 286 13.71 11.29 0.29
CA HIS A 286 14.33 11.28 -1.05
C HIS A 286 15.76 10.75 -1.08
N HIS A 287 16.43 10.64 0.08
CA HIS A 287 17.85 10.25 0.15
C HIS A 287 18.11 8.79 -0.19
N ASN A 288 17.12 7.90 -0.01
CA ASN A 288 17.31 6.46 -0.24
C ASN A 288 16.97 5.98 -1.66
N LEU A 289 16.61 6.88 -2.59
CA LEU A 289 16.34 6.49 -3.97
C LEU A 289 17.59 6.41 -4.84
N ASN A 290 18.69 7.09 -4.47
CA ASN A 290 19.94 7.03 -5.22
C ASN A 290 20.84 5.83 -4.84
N ASN A 291 20.53 5.11 -3.76
CA ASN A 291 21.41 4.03 -3.25
C ASN A 291 20.79 2.63 -3.26
N ASN A 292 19.59 2.44 -3.80
CA ASN A 292 19.03 1.11 -4.03
C ASN A 292 18.58 0.97 -5.49
N HIS A 293 19.52 1.07 -6.42
CA HIS A 293 19.58 0.01 -7.42
C HIS A 293 19.97 -1.28 -6.66
N LEU A 294 19.02 -1.91 -5.97
CA LEU A 294 19.06 -3.35 -5.85
C LEU A 294 19.01 -3.82 -7.29
N GLN A 295 20.19 -4.07 -7.85
CA GLN A 295 20.37 -4.53 -9.21
C GLN A 295 19.42 -5.73 -9.34
N LYS A 296 18.45 -5.65 -10.25
CA LYS A 296 17.46 -6.71 -10.44
C LYS A 296 18.23 -8.04 -10.54
N PRO A 297 17.98 -9.02 -9.66
CA PRO A 297 18.68 -10.28 -9.75
C PRO A 297 18.50 -10.87 -11.13
N THR A 298 19.59 -11.30 -11.74
CA THR A 298 19.57 -12.02 -13.00
C THR A 298 19.53 -13.50 -12.69
N ILE A 299 18.42 -14.14 -13.04
CA ILE A 299 18.25 -15.58 -12.94
C ILE A 299 18.46 -16.24 -14.31
N ALA A 300 19.29 -17.27 -14.34
CA ALA A 300 19.57 -18.05 -15.52
C ALA A 300 18.95 -19.45 -15.43
N PHE A 301 18.26 -19.89 -16.48
CA PHE A 301 17.77 -21.25 -16.62
C PHE A 301 18.64 -22.03 -17.62
N ALA A 302 19.32 -23.08 -17.16
CA ALA A 302 20.05 -23.99 -18.03
C ALA A 302 19.12 -25.04 -18.62
N VAL A 303 18.80 -24.91 -19.91
CA VAL A 303 17.75 -25.65 -20.61
C VAL A 303 18.21 -26.18 -21.97
N SER A 304 17.40 -27.07 -22.54
CA SER A 304 17.56 -27.63 -23.87
C SER A 304 17.57 -26.53 -24.94
N ASN A 305 18.27 -26.80 -26.04
CA ASN A 305 18.33 -25.86 -27.15
C ASN A 305 17.05 -25.93 -27.99
N PRO A 306 16.24 -24.85 -28.06
CA PRO A 306 14.96 -24.86 -28.76
C PRO A 306 15.10 -25.10 -30.27
N LYS A 307 16.26 -24.77 -30.87
CA LYS A 307 16.52 -25.04 -32.29
C LYS A 307 16.69 -26.52 -32.59
N ARG A 308 17.05 -27.34 -31.60
CA ARG A 308 17.24 -28.78 -31.74
C ARG A 308 16.09 -29.58 -31.14
N ASN A 309 15.50 -29.09 -30.06
CA ASN A 309 14.39 -29.72 -29.39
C ASN A 309 13.36 -28.66 -28.93
N PRO A 310 12.50 -28.19 -29.83
CA PRO A 310 11.57 -27.09 -29.55
C PRO A 310 10.45 -27.46 -28.58
N LEU A 311 10.19 -28.76 -28.38
CA LEU A 311 9.12 -29.29 -27.53
C LEU A 311 9.63 -29.87 -26.21
N SER A 312 10.82 -29.47 -25.77
CA SER A 312 11.42 -30.04 -24.57
C SER A 312 10.69 -29.56 -23.30
N GLY A 313 10.31 -30.50 -22.43
CA GLY A 313 9.52 -30.20 -21.23
C GLY A 313 10.22 -29.23 -20.29
N ASP A 314 11.55 -29.35 -20.15
CA ASP A 314 12.38 -28.46 -19.35
C ASP A 314 12.31 -27.00 -19.79
N LEU A 315 12.23 -26.75 -21.11
CA LEU A 315 12.13 -25.40 -21.67
C LEU A 315 10.76 -24.78 -21.38
N PHE A 316 9.68 -25.57 -21.48
CA PHE A 316 8.34 -25.08 -21.15
C PHE A 316 8.20 -24.77 -19.66
N THR A 317 8.65 -25.68 -18.78
CA THR A 317 8.64 -25.44 -17.33
C THR A 317 9.48 -24.23 -16.96
N ALA A 318 10.67 -24.06 -17.54
CA ALA A 318 11.49 -22.88 -17.33
C ALA A 318 10.83 -21.58 -17.81
N LYS A 319 10.07 -21.63 -18.90
CA LYS A 319 9.31 -20.47 -19.41
C LYS A 319 8.17 -20.07 -18.49
N GLU A 320 7.36 -21.02 -18.03
CA GLU A 320 6.28 -20.74 -17.07
C GLU A 320 6.80 -20.19 -15.75
N PHE A 321 7.90 -20.78 -15.25
CA PHE A 321 8.50 -20.31 -14.01
C PHE A 321 9.14 -18.92 -14.18
N ALA A 322 9.93 -18.72 -15.24
CA ALA A 322 10.51 -17.42 -15.54
C ALA A 322 9.45 -16.33 -15.73
N TYR A 323 8.34 -16.64 -16.40
CA TYR A 323 7.22 -15.72 -16.56
C TYR A 323 6.66 -15.29 -15.20
N SER A 324 6.52 -16.23 -14.27
CA SER A 324 6.08 -15.91 -12.90
C SER A 324 7.08 -15.02 -12.16
N LEU A 325 8.38 -15.33 -12.24
CA LEU A 325 9.44 -14.53 -11.60
C LEU A 325 9.52 -13.11 -12.18
N GLU A 326 9.45 -12.97 -13.49
CA GLU A 326 9.45 -11.66 -14.16
C GLU A 326 8.22 -10.83 -13.76
N ARG A 327 7.03 -11.45 -13.71
CA ARG A 327 5.77 -10.76 -13.42
C ARG A 327 5.57 -10.41 -11.95
N MET A 328 5.97 -11.31 -11.05
CA MET A 328 5.73 -11.18 -9.61
C MET A 328 6.88 -10.46 -8.91
N LEU A 329 8.12 -10.71 -9.34
CA LEU A 329 9.33 -10.23 -8.65
C LEU A 329 10.16 -9.23 -9.48
N ASN A 330 9.83 -9.02 -10.76
CA ASN A 330 10.53 -8.08 -11.65
C ASN A 330 12.03 -8.40 -11.82
N TRP A 331 12.39 -9.69 -11.82
CA TRP A 331 13.77 -10.18 -12.01
C TRP A 331 14.16 -10.25 -13.48
N ASN A 332 15.46 -10.17 -13.77
CA ASN A 332 15.98 -10.34 -15.12
C ASN A 332 16.08 -11.84 -15.45
N ILE A 333 15.57 -12.25 -16.61
CA ILE A 333 15.56 -13.65 -17.04
C ILE A 333 16.60 -13.86 -18.14
N VAL A 334 17.42 -14.90 -17.98
CA VAL A 334 18.36 -15.39 -19.00
C VAL A 334 18.12 -16.89 -19.25
N TYR A 335 18.16 -17.31 -20.51
CA TYR A 335 18.13 -18.72 -20.87
C TYR A 335 19.49 -19.16 -21.40
N LEU A 336 20.10 -20.13 -20.71
CA LEU A 336 21.32 -20.78 -21.13
C LEU A 336 20.93 -22.02 -21.92
N TYR A 337 20.88 -21.87 -23.25
CA TYR A 337 20.56 -22.98 -24.14
C TYR A 337 21.75 -23.91 -24.31
N ARG A 338 21.50 -25.23 -24.23
CA ARG A 338 22.52 -26.26 -24.42
C ARG A 338 23.30 -26.10 -25.72
N ARG A 339 24.47 -25.48 -25.64
CA ARG A 339 25.39 -25.21 -26.76
C ARG A 339 26.83 -25.04 -26.29
N LYS A 340 27.65 -26.07 -26.51
CA LYS A 340 29.11 -26.08 -26.28
C LYS A 340 29.50 -25.30 -25.00
N ASN A 341 30.37 -24.29 -25.11
CA ASN A 341 30.89 -23.53 -23.98
C ASN A 341 30.00 -22.34 -23.57
N GLU A 342 29.15 -21.82 -24.46
CA GLU A 342 28.22 -20.71 -24.13
C GLU A 342 27.22 -21.14 -23.04
N TRP A 343 26.94 -22.44 -22.94
CA TRP A 343 26.02 -22.99 -21.95
C TRP A 343 26.48 -22.80 -20.50
N TYR A 344 27.77 -22.57 -20.29
CA TYR A 344 28.39 -22.48 -18.97
C TYR A 344 28.88 -21.07 -18.62
N ASN A 345 28.61 -20.07 -19.46
CA ASN A 345 28.94 -18.68 -19.18
C ASN A 345 27.88 -18.09 -18.23
N LEU A 346 28.31 -17.63 -17.05
CA LEU A 346 27.44 -17.04 -16.04
C LEU A 346 27.73 -15.55 -15.79
N THR A 347 28.23 -14.84 -16.81
CA THR A 347 28.42 -13.39 -16.77
C THR A 347 27.11 -12.72 -16.35
N ASP A 348 27.20 -11.89 -15.31
CA ASP A 348 26.08 -11.13 -14.73
C ASP A 348 24.93 -11.95 -14.13
N VAL A 349 25.08 -13.28 -13.98
CA VAL A 349 24.08 -14.15 -13.35
C VAL A 349 24.24 -14.16 -11.82
N ASP A 350 23.13 -13.99 -11.13
CA ASP A 350 23.04 -14.04 -9.66
C ASP A 350 22.53 -15.40 -9.16
N ILE A 351 21.63 -16.03 -9.92
CA ILE A 351 21.01 -17.32 -9.57
C ILE A 351 21.00 -18.22 -10.81
N LEU A 352 21.46 -19.45 -10.67
CA LEU A 352 21.39 -20.48 -11.70
C LEU A 352 20.34 -21.53 -11.31
N ILE A 353 19.40 -21.83 -12.20
CA ILE A 353 18.50 -22.97 -12.09
C ILE A 353 18.82 -23.96 -13.20
N VAL A 354 19.22 -25.17 -12.81
CA VAL A 354 19.56 -26.26 -13.73
C VAL A 354 18.33 -27.12 -13.98
N MET A 355 17.82 -27.14 -15.21
CA MET A 355 16.65 -27.92 -15.60
C MET A 355 17.01 -29.26 -16.25
N LEU A 356 18.30 -29.53 -16.42
CA LEU A 356 18.83 -30.72 -17.08
C LEU A 356 19.92 -31.36 -16.22
N ASP A 357 19.74 -32.64 -15.89
CA ASP A 357 20.71 -33.50 -15.21
C ASP A 357 22.07 -33.58 -15.91
N THR A 358 22.09 -33.42 -17.23
CA THR A 358 23.30 -33.38 -18.05
C THR A 358 24.15 -32.11 -17.90
N TYR A 359 23.68 -31.10 -17.16
CA TYR A 359 24.46 -29.90 -16.90
C TYR A 359 25.58 -30.18 -15.89
N ASN A 360 26.82 -29.84 -16.25
CA ASN A 360 27.99 -30.04 -15.40
C ASN A 360 28.42 -28.71 -14.78
N ILE A 361 28.10 -28.53 -13.50
CA ILE A 361 28.40 -27.30 -12.75
C ILE A 361 29.89 -27.00 -12.63
N SER A 362 30.77 -28.01 -12.66
CA SER A 362 32.23 -27.81 -12.60
C SER A 362 32.80 -27.11 -13.84
N LYS A 363 31.99 -26.91 -14.90
CA LYS A 363 32.41 -26.25 -16.14
C LYS A 363 32.02 -24.77 -16.22
N ILE A 364 31.35 -24.22 -15.20
CA ILE A 364 30.92 -22.81 -15.19
C ILE A 364 32.13 -21.87 -15.20
N TYR A 365 31.96 -20.69 -15.79
CA TYR A 365 32.95 -19.61 -15.80
C TYR A 365 32.26 -18.25 -15.84
N ASP A 366 33.03 -17.20 -15.55
CA ASP A 366 32.58 -15.80 -15.43
C ASP A 366 31.45 -15.58 -14.41
N ASN A 367 31.31 -16.49 -13.43
CA ASN A 367 30.30 -16.38 -12.39
C ASN A 367 30.71 -15.40 -11.29
N LYS A 368 29.70 -14.75 -10.69
CA LYS A 368 29.90 -13.92 -9.49
C LYS A 368 30.33 -14.80 -8.30
N PRO A 369 31.14 -14.27 -7.36
CA PRO A 369 31.43 -14.96 -6.11
C PRO A 369 30.19 -15.24 -5.26
N THR A 370 29.11 -14.47 -5.47
CA THR A 370 27.83 -14.55 -4.78
C THR A 370 26.80 -15.41 -5.51
N LEU A 371 27.19 -16.12 -6.57
CA LEU A 371 26.28 -16.97 -7.34
C LEU A 371 25.60 -18.01 -6.43
N ILE A 372 24.28 -18.12 -6.55
CA ILE A 372 23.48 -19.19 -5.95
C ILE A 372 23.18 -20.20 -7.06
N THR A 373 23.44 -21.48 -6.80
CA THR A 373 23.26 -22.58 -7.75
C THR A 373 22.38 -23.68 -7.21
#